data_AF-A0A355V5E8-F1
#
_entry.id   AF-A0A355V5E8-F1
#
_cell.length_a   1.000
_cell.length_b   1.000
_cell.length_c   1.000
_cell.angle_alpha   90.00
_cell.angle_beta   90.00
_cell.angle_gamma   90.00
#
_symmetry.space_group_name_H-M   'P 1'
#
loop_
_entity.id
_entity.type
_entity.pdbx_description
1 polymer ?
#
loop_
_entity_poly.entity_id
_entity_poly.type
_entity_poly.pdbx_seq_one_letter_code
_entity_poly.pdbx_strand_id
1 'polypeptide(L)' 'IITGNGDVIEPEDGLMAIGSGGSFALSAARALYYNTEMDARSIVEKSLGIAADICVYTNQQHVIEELEY' A
#
# COMPACT_ATOMS: atom_id res chain seq x y z
N ILE A 1 -4.33 3.64 11.09
CA ILE A 1 -4.80 4.94 10.54
C ILE A 1 -5.63 5.67 11.58
N ILE A 2 -5.54 7.00 11.62
CA ILE A 2 -6.50 7.86 12.33
C ILE A 2 -7.30 8.63 11.29
N THR A 3 -8.63 8.60 11.37
CA THR A 3 -9.51 9.36 10.47
C THR A 3 -9.81 10.75 11.04
N GLY A 4 -10.30 11.66 10.19
CA GLY A 4 -10.79 12.97 10.64
C GLY A 4 -12.02 12.91 11.57
N ASN A 5 -12.68 11.76 11.64
CA ASN A 5 -13.83 11.52 12.52
C ASN A 5 -13.41 10.97 13.90
N GLY A 6 -12.13 10.69 14.10
CA GLY A 6 -11.60 10.13 15.35
C GLY A 6 -11.56 8.60 15.39
N ASP A 7 -11.77 7.91 14.26
CA ASP A 7 -11.62 6.45 14.21
C ASP A 7 -10.14 6.07 14.26
N VAL A 8 -9.81 5.05 15.05
CA VAL A 8 -8.47 4.45 15.12
C VAL A 8 -8.57 3.03 14.61
N ILE A 9 -7.87 2.75 13.51
CA ILE A 9 -7.96 1.49 12.79
C ILE A 9 -6.59 0.83 12.74
N GLU A 10 -6.51 -0.39 13.25
CA GLU A 10 -5.37 -1.31 13.12
C GLU A 10 -5.60 -2.26 11.94
N PRO A 11 -4.62 -2.48 11.05
CA PRO A 11 -4.75 -3.44 9.96
C PRO A 11 -4.64 -4.89 10.46
N GLU A 12 -5.45 -5.79 9.90
CA GLU A 12 -5.41 -7.23 10.26
C GLU A 12 -4.10 -7.93 9.86
N ASP A 13 -3.50 -7.56 8.72
CA ASP A 13 -2.32 -8.24 8.14
C ASP A 13 -1.04 -7.40 8.17
N GLY A 14 -1.01 -6.32 8.96
CA GLY A 14 0.09 -5.33 8.91
C GLY A 14 0.16 -4.54 7.60
N LEU A 15 -0.75 -4.76 6.65
CA LEU A 15 -0.87 -4.02 5.39
C LEU A 15 -2.01 -3.00 5.47
N MET A 16 -1.72 -1.77 5.03
CA MET A 16 -2.68 -0.68 5.09
C MET A 16 -2.41 0.33 3.98
N ALA A 17 -3.45 0.88 3.36
CA ALA A 17 -3.33 1.90 2.33
C ALA A 17 -4.42 2.96 2.47
N ILE A 18 -4.10 4.20 2.07
CA ILE A 18 -5.02 5.35 2.06
C ILE A 18 -4.91 6.11 0.74
N GLY A 19 -5.82 7.08 0.53
CA GLY A 19 -5.83 7.92 -0.65
C GLY A 19 -6.60 7.33 -1.83
N SER A 20 -6.62 8.06 -2.95
CA SER A 20 -7.41 7.73 -4.14
C SER A 20 -7.08 6.38 -4.77
N GLY A 21 -5.80 5.99 -4.75
CA GLY A 21 -5.32 4.68 -5.23
C GLY A 21 -5.29 3.59 -4.16
N GLY A 22 -5.74 3.89 -2.92
CA GLY A 22 -5.51 3.04 -1.75
C GLY A 22 -6.06 1.62 -1.90
N SER A 23 -7.28 1.47 -2.41
CA SER A 23 -7.88 0.14 -2.60
C SER A 23 -7.15 -0.73 -3.63
N PHE A 24 -6.63 -0.12 -4.70
CA PHE A 24 -5.85 -0.84 -5.72
C PHE A 24 -4.51 -1.28 -5.17
N ALA A 25 -3.81 -0.37 -4.48
CA ALA A 25 -2.54 -0.65 -3.81
C ALA A 25 -2.71 -1.76 -2.76
N LEU A 26 -3.73 -1.68 -1.90
CA LEU A 26 -3.97 -2.68 -0.86
C LEU A 26 -4.30 -4.06 -1.45
N SER A 27 -5.11 -4.11 -2.51
CA SER A 27 -5.43 -5.36 -3.20
C SER A 27 -4.19 -6.00 -3.81
N ALA A 28 -3.34 -5.20 -4.48
CA ALA A 28 -2.09 -5.67 -5.05
C ALA A 28 -1.12 -6.15 -3.96
N ALA A 29 -0.96 -5.38 -2.88
CA ALA A 29 -0.08 -5.70 -1.78
C ALA A 29 -0.50 -7.00 -1.08
N ARG A 30 -1.79 -7.19 -0.81
CA ARG A 30 -2.31 -8.44 -0.24
C ARG A 30 -2.05 -9.63 -1.16
N ALA A 31 -2.29 -9.49 -2.46
CA ALA A 31 -2.02 -10.56 -3.42
C ALA A 31 -0.54 -10.95 -3.43
N LEU A 32 0.36 -9.97 -3.44
CA LEU A 32 1.81 -10.22 -3.40
C LEU A 32 2.25 -10.84 -2.06
N TYR A 33 1.77 -10.31 -0.94
CA TYR A 33 2.12 -10.77 0.40
C TYR A 33 1.79 -12.25 0.63
N TYR A 34 0.62 -12.72 0.19
CA TYR A 34 0.22 -14.11 0.40
C TYR A 34 0.76 -15.11 -0.63
N ASN A 35 1.24 -14.65 -1.78
CA ASN A 35 1.57 -15.54 -2.90
C ASN A 35 3.02 -15.43 -3.38
N THR A 36 3.85 -14.67 -2.67
CA THR A 36 5.26 -14.49 -3.01
C THR A 36 6.13 -14.44 -1.75
N GLU A 37 7.45 -14.55 -1.92
CA GLU A 37 8.44 -14.37 -0.86
C GLU A 37 9.12 -12.99 -0.96
N MET A 38 8.42 -12.01 -1.53
CA MET A 38 8.95 -10.66 -1.69
C MET A 38 9.10 -9.95 -0.35
N ASP A 39 10.16 -9.14 -0.22
CA ASP A 39 10.31 -8.24 0.92
C ASP A 39 9.29 -7.09 0.91
N ALA A 40 9.14 -6.43 2.06
CA ALA A 40 8.16 -5.36 2.27
C ALA A 40 8.34 -4.20 1.28
N ARG A 41 9.59 -3.74 1.04
CA ARG A 41 9.90 -2.67 0.09
C ARG A 41 9.38 -3.02 -1.31
N SER A 42 9.71 -4.22 -1.76
CA SER A 42 9.38 -4.71 -3.09
C SER A 42 7.87 -4.88 -3.27
N ILE A 43 7.16 -5.34 -2.24
CA ILE A 43 5.70 -5.41 -2.24
C ILE A 43 5.10 -4.00 -2.38
N VAL A 44 5.57 -3.04 -1.58
CA VAL A 44 5.08 -1.65 -1.61
C VAL A 44 5.32 -1.02 -2.98
N GLU A 45 6.54 -1.12 -3.52
CA GLU A 45 6.91 -0.56 -4.83
C GLU A 45 6.01 -1.10 -5.96
N LYS A 46 5.85 -2.43 -6.05
CA LYS A 46 4.98 -3.03 -7.08
C LYS A 46 3.51 -2.63 -6.90
N SER A 47 3.04 -2.56 -5.67
CA SER A 47 1.63 -2.25 -5.37
C SER A 47 1.30 -0.80 -5.70
N LEU A 48 2.21 0.14 -5.42
CA LEU A 48 2.07 1.53 -5.82
C LEU A 48 2.14 1.69 -7.34
N GLY A 49 2.99 0.93 -8.02
CA GLY A 49 3.03 0.88 -9.49
C GLY A 49 1.71 0.44 -10.11
N ILE A 50 1.12 -0.64 -9.60
CA ILE A 50 -0.20 -1.12 -10.05
C ILE A 50 -1.29 -0.07 -9.78
N ALA A 51 -1.26 0.57 -8.62
CA ALA A 51 -2.23 1.61 -8.29
C ALA A 51 -2.10 2.83 -9.21
N ALA A 52 -0.89 3.22 -9.61
CA ALA A 52 -0.63 4.31 -10.53
C ALA A 52 -1.08 4.01 -11.97
N ASP A 53 -1.04 2.75 -12.39
CA ASP A 53 -1.52 2.34 -13.71
C ASP A 53 -3.07 2.35 -13.80
N ILE A 54 -3.77 2.26 -12.66
CA ILE A 54 -5.24 2.15 -12.60
C ILE A 54 -5.90 3.46 -12.17
N CYS A 55 -5.38 4.13 -11.13
CA CYS A 55 -6.00 5.31 -10.56
C CYS A 55 -5.47 6.58 -11.22
N VAL A 56 -6.35 7.33 -11.90
CA VAL A 56 -6.01 8.61 -12.56
C VAL A 56 -5.46 9.68 -11.62
N TYR A 57 -5.61 9.50 -10.30
CA TYR A 57 -5.10 10.41 -9.26
C TYR A 57 -3.85 9.86 -8.54
N THR A 58 -3.26 8.77 -9.04
CA THR A 58 -2.02 8.19 -8.51
C THR A 58 -1.04 8.09 -9.69
N ASN A 59 0.20 8.52 -9.51
CA ASN A 59 1.21 8.52 -10.57
C ASN A 59 2.38 7.59 -10.23
N GLN A 60 3.34 7.47 -11.14
CA GLN A 60 4.49 6.58 -11.02
C GLN A 60 5.66 7.16 -10.19
N GLN A 61 5.48 8.33 -9.57
CA GLN A 61 6.53 8.96 -8.76
C GLN A 61 6.33 8.60 -7.30
N HIS A 62 7.08 7.59 -6.83
CA HIS A 62 6.93 7.07 -5.47
C HIS A 62 8.11 7.47 -4.59
N VAL A 63 7.83 7.78 -3.34
CA VAL A 63 8.83 7.89 -2.26
C VAL A 63 8.55 6.74 -1.30
N ILE A 64 9.56 5.91 -1.05
CA ILE A 64 9.43 4.71 -0.21
C ILE A 64 10.43 4.84 0.94
N GLU A 65 9.89 4.93 2.14
CA GLU A 65 10.62 5.01 3.40
C GLU A 65 10.50 3.68 4.15
N GLU A 66 11.58 3.28 4.82
CA GLU A 66 11.67 2.03 5.59
C GLU A 66 12.31 2.27 6.95
N LEU A 67 11.98 1.41 7.91
CA LEU A 67 12.58 1.43 9.23
C LEU A 67 13.69 0.37 9.27
N GLU A 68 14.92 0.81 9.45
CA GLU A 68 16.08 -0.06 9.71
C GLU A 68 16.11 -0.36 11.21
N TYR A 69 15.93 -1.63 11.57
CA TYR A 69 16.03 -2.12 12.96
C TYR A 69 17.21 -3.08 13.11
#